data_AF-A0A935XK81-F1
#
_entry.id   AF-A0A935XK81-F1
#
_cell.length_a   1.000
_cell.length_b   1.000
_cell.length_c   1.000
_cell.angle_alpha   90.00
_cell.angle_beta   90.00
_cell.angle_gamma   90.00
#
_symmetry.space_group_name_H-M   'P 1'
#
loop_
_entity.id
_entity.type
_entity.pdbx_description
1 polymer ?
#
loop_
_entity_poly.entity_id
_entity_poly.type
_entity_poly.pdbx_seq_one_letter_code
_entity_poly.pdbx_strand_id
1 'polypeptide(L)'
;MRQSPRAVHHVVARAGLTLLVAACSGSDAGPAAVTPPTPNATVVTWTPCPAPAAAPIWAAQQDGSGAWAAVAPSSGSYRFSFQSSKGAIAYVTGDVGSYNTYVLYGTLADLTQFASNTCSASLRNVTGSFSTLGAGEQAEVGLGWSSTLAAGPGNKSVSVSAQNAAMDLLAVLHRPGAPAARAVIRRDIPSSVMTFDPIDFASAEAFDTEHPSLTITGASGEAITFAQWYRGTNGSRNSLYYGSASVTLPTSYAAIPAARQRPADLHEGWAFSSVTQPSGVVRGRTVTAYWHDAGSRVIALPAVPSSDPSVTVVSSSPFAKLRAQVAVPAGAKSLELFYYRTGANGVSARVQATVDFLSAAAADLTLPDLSSVAGFQSAYLPQGGGPISWGLYAYSWTGSHAGFYGRPLDATNSTLVSWRSTVTP
;
A
#
# COMPACT_ATOMS: atom_id res chain seq x y z
N MET A 1 24.24 -20.26 -57.23
CA MET A 1 23.83 -21.58 -56.69
C MET A 1 22.78 -21.35 -55.64
N ARG A 2 21.63 -22.01 -55.81
CA ARG A 2 20.44 -21.93 -54.95
C ARG A 2 20.69 -22.68 -53.63
N GLN A 3 20.19 -22.16 -52.51
CA GLN A 3 19.43 -22.96 -51.55
C GLN A 3 18.66 -22.06 -50.58
N SER A 4 17.36 -22.33 -50.49
CA SER A 4 16.36 -21.75 -49.60
C SER A 4 16.04 -22.80 -48.51
N PRO A 5 15.75 -22.42 -47.25
CA PRO A 5 15.10 -23.29 -46.29
C PRO A 5 13.60 -22.92 -46.19
N ARG A 6 12.73 -23.74 -46.77
CA ARG A 6 11.80 -24.70 -46.11
C ARG A 6 10.91 -24.10 -45.02
N ALA A 7 9.69 -23.79 -45.44
CA ALA A 7 8.51 -23.61 -44.58
C ALA A 7 8.08 -24.96 -43.99
N VAL A 8 7.82 -24.97 -42.67
CA VAL A 8 7.24 -26.10 -41.94
C VAL A 8 5.72 -25.92 -41.92
N HIS A 9 5.01 -26.78 -42.64
CA HIS A 9 3.56 -26.90 -42.58
C HIS A 9 3.16 -27.72 -41.35
N HIS A 10 2.48 -27.09 -40.38
CA HIS A 10 1.77 -27.81 -39.32
C HIS A 10 0.44 -28.35 -39.87
N VAL A 11 0.35 -29.67 -39.94
CA VAL A 11 -0.90 -30.42 -40.19
C VAL A 11 -1.70 -30.43 -38.90
N VAL A 12 -2.83 -29.73 -38.87
CA VAL A 12 -3.81 -29.80 -37.78
C VAL A 12 -4.80 -30.92 -38.11
N ALA A 13 -4.68 -32.05 -37.41
CA ALA A 13 -5.68 -33.11 -37.45
C ALA A 13 -6.93 -32.68 -36.67
N ARG A 14 -8.04 -32.45 -37.38
CA ARG A 14 -9.37 -32.30 -36.78
C ARG A 14 -9.92 -33.69 -36.43
N ALA A 15 -9.89 -34.04 -35.15
CA ALA A 15 -10.66 -35.19 -34.64
C ALA A 15 -12.14 -34.77 -34.53
N GLY A 16 -12.97 -35.26 -35.45
CA GLY A 16 -14.43 -35.12 -35.37
C GLY A 16 -14.98 -36.05 -34.30
N LEU A 17 -15.39 -35.49 -33.17
CA LEU A 17 -16.15 -36.22 -32.15
C LEU A 17 -17.58 -36.39 -32.67
N THR A 18 -17.91 -37.60 -33.11
CA THR A 18 -19.26 -37.96 -33.57
C THR A 18 -20.07 -38.38 -32.34
N LEU A 19 -21.02 -37.54 -31.93
CA LEU A 19 -21.92 -37.81 -30.82
C LEU A 19 -23.03 -38.77 -31.30
N LEU A 20 -22.97 -40.04 -30.89
CA LEU A 20 -24.07 -40.98 -31.06
C LEU A 20 -25.14 -40.69 -30.01
N VAL A 21 -26.27 -40.12 -30.43
CA VAL A 21 -27.47 -39.98 -29.60
C VAL A 21 -28.30 -41.26 -29.74
N ALA A 22 -28.24 -42.13 -28.74
CA ALA A 22 -29.13 -43.27 -28.62
C ALA A 22 -30.46 -42.79 -28.02
N ALA A 23 -31.53 -42.84 -28.81
CA ALA A 23 -32.89 -42.59 -28.34
C ALA A 23 -33.43 -43.84 -27.64
N CYS A 24 -33.38 -43.88 -26.31
CA CYS A 24 -34.12 -44.84 -25.50
C CYS A 24 -35.50 -44.25 -25.19
N SER A 25 -36.56 -44.81 -25.79
CA SER A 25 -37.95 -44.54 -25.44
C SER A 25 -38.31 -45.32 -24.17
N GLY A 26 -37.89 -44.80 -23.01
CA GLY A 26 -38.30 -45.25 -21.68
C GLY A 26 -39.18 -44.18 -21.03
N SER A 27 -40.25 -44.60 -20.36
CA SER A 27 -41.17 -43.75 -19.63
C SER A 27 -40.47 -43.04 -18.45
N ASP A 28 -39.99 -41.83 -18.67
CA ASP A 28 -39.28 -41.00 -17.68
C ASP A 28 -40.26 -40.38 -16.66
N ALA A 29 -40.25 -40.91 -15.44
CA ALA A 29 -40.48 -40.05 -14.28
C ALA A 29 -39.33 -39.03 -14.29
N GLY A 30 -39.63 -37.78 -14.66
CA GLY A 30 -38.62 -36.74 -14.86
C GLY A 30 -37.59 -36.73 -13.73
N PRO A 31 -36.29 -36.54 -14.04
CA PRO A 31 -35.24 -36.61 -13.03
C PRO A 31 -35.63 -35.67 -11.89
N ALA A 32 -35.77 -36.23 -10.68
CA ALA A 32 -35.94 -35.45 -9.48
C ALA A 32 -34.90 -34.35 -9.52
N ALA A 33 -35.33 -33.09 -9.54
CA ALA A 33 -34.44 -31.95 -9.61
C ALA A 33 -33.51 -32.03 -8.40
N VAL A 34 -32.30 -32.56 -8.61
CA VAL A 34 -31.26 -32.56 -7.60
C VAL A 34 -30.83 -31.12 -7.52
N THR A 35 -31.35 -30.38 -6.55
CA THR A 35 -30.83 -29.05 -6.23
C THR A 35 -29.35 -29.22 -5.95
N PRO A 36 -28.45 -28.61 -6.76
CA PRO A 36 -27.02 -28.70 -6.49
C PRO A 36 -26.77 -28.24 -5.05
N PRO A 37 -25.89 -28.91 -4.29
CA PRO A 37 -25.57 -28.47 -2.94
C PRO A 37 -25.15 -27.00 -2.98
N THR A 38 -25.76 -26.18 -2.12
CA THR A 38 -25.39 -24.76 -1.99
C THR A 38 -23.88 -24.70 -1.72
N PRO A 39 -23.09 -24.00 -2.56
CA PRO A 39 -21.66 -23.88 -2.34
C PRO A 39 -21.37 -23.38 -0.93
N ASN A 40 -20.41 -24.02 -0.24
CA ASN A 40 -19.97 -23.54 1.05
C ASN A 40 -19.41 -22.13 0.89
N ALA A 41 -19.88 -21.20 1.73
CA ALA A 41 -19.36 -19.85 1.72
C ALA A 41 -17.86 -19.85 2.06
N THR A 42 -17.09 -19.04 1.33
CA THR A 42 -15.68 -18.83 1.68
C THR A 42 -15.58 -17.79 2.79
N VAL A 43 -14.82 -18.13 3.84
CA VAL A 43 -14.63 -17.25 5.00
C VAL A 43 -13.29 -16.55 4.94
N VAL A 44 -13.32 -15.23 4.94
CA VAL A 44 -12.15 -14.36 5.08
C VAL A 44 -12.05 -13.94 6.54
N THR A 45 -10.94 -14.26 7.21
CA THR A 45 -10.71 -13.87 8.61
C THR A 45 -9.65 -12.78 8.67
N TRP A 46 -10.00 -11.65 9.29
CA TRP A 46 -9.13 -10.49 9.41
C TRP A 46 -8.95 -10.08 10.87
N THR A 47 -7.70 -9.91 11.29
CA THR A 47 -7.31 -9.44 12.62
C THR A 47 -6.62 -8.07 12.47
N PRO A 48 -7.25 -6.97 12.85
CA PRO A 48 -6.65 -5.64 12.71
C PRO A 48 -5.34 -5.55 13.51
N CYS A 49 -4.42 -4.71 13.03
CA CYS A 49 -3.19 -4.40 13.75
C CYS A 49 -3.52 -3.74 15.10
N PRO A 50 -2.75 -3.99 16.17
CA PRO A 50 -2.90 -3.25 17.42
C PRO A 50 -2.55 -1.77 17.22
N ALA A 51 -2.91 -0.95 18.22
CA ALA A 51 -2.64 0.48 18.25
C ALA A 51 -1.20 0.83 17.79
N PRO A 52 -0.99 1.98 17.11
CA PRO A 52 -1.91 3.10 16.98
C PRO A 52 -2.97 2.94 15.87
N ALA A 53 -2.92 1.88 15.07
CA ALA A 53 -4.04 1.50 14.24
C ALA A 53 -5.18 1.07 15.17
N ALA A 54 -6.10 1.97 15.49
CA ALA A 54 -7.22 1.65 16.37
C ALA A 54 -8.00 0.48 15.77
N ALA A 55 -8.28 -0.55 16.59
CA ALA A 55 -9.15 -1.65 16.19
C ALA A 55 -10.47 -1.07 15.65
N PRO A 56 -11.06 -1.65 14.60
CA PRO A 56 -12.28 -1.11 14.03
C PRO A 56 -13.38 -1.02 15.08
N ILE A 57 -14.01 0.16 15.17
CA ILE A 57 -15.17 0.37 16.04
C ILE A 57 -16.46 -0.15 15.38
N TRP A 58 -16.41 -0.39 14.07
CA TRP A 58 -17.50 -0.94 13.28
C TRP A 58 -16.94 -1.64 12.03
N ALA A 59 -17.61 -2.71 11.59
CA ALA A 59 -17.31 -3.40 10.34
C ALA A 59 -18.58 -3.98 9.69
N ALA A 60 -18.55 -4.13 8.37
CA ALA A 60 -19.60 -4.74 7.58
C ALA A 60 -19.03 -5.46 6.34
N GLN A 61 -19.85 -6.29 5.72
CA GLN A 61 -19.56 -6.95 4.45
C GLN A 61 -20.69 -6.76 3.44
N GLN A 62 -20.35 -6.92 2.17
CA GLN A 62 -21.28 -7.07 1.06
C GLN A 62 -20.90 -8.32 0.26
N ASP A 63 -21.84 -9.26 0.10
CA ASP A 63 -21.64 -10.46 -0.71
C ASP A 63 -22.13 -10.22 -2.15
N GLY A 64 -21.21 -10.19 -3.12
CA GLY A 64 -21.51 -9.77 -4.50
C GLY A 64 -22.05 -8.34 -4.55
N SER A 65 -23.26 -8.20 -5.11
CA SER A 65 -24.02 -6.93 -5.13
C SER A 65 -25.18 -6.93 -4.13
N GLY A 66 -25.17 -7.83 -3.14
CA GLY A 66 -26.22 -7.96 -2.13
C GLY A 66 -26.28 -6.76 -1.18
N ALA A 67 -27.14 -6.87 -0.17
CA ALA A 67 -27.22 -5.87 0.90
C ALA A 67 -25.97 -5.90 1.79
N TRP A 68 -25.64 -4.75 2.38
CA TRP A 68 -24.62 -4.66 3.42
C TRP A 68 -25.11 -5.28 4.73
N ALA A 69 -24.25 -6.05 5.39
CA ALA A 69 -24.52 -6.65 6.70
C ALA A 69 -23.40 -6.34 7.69
N ALA A 70 -23.74 -5.91 8.90
CA ALA A 70 -22.79 -5.66 9.97
C ALA A 70 -22.09 -6.96 10.40
N VAL A 71 -20.80 -6.86 10.74
CA VAL A 71 -19.99 -8.00 11.21
C VAL A 71 -19.43 -7.66 12.58
N ALA A 72 -19.84 -8.44 13.59
CA ALA A 72 -19.32 -8.32 14.95
C ALA A 72 -17.95 -9.00 15.06
N PRO A 73 -17.00 -8.42 15.83
CA PRO A 73 -15.74 -9.08 16.12
C PRO A 73 -15.95 -10.30 17.05
N SER A 74 -15.09 -11.30 16.90
CA SER A 74 -14.95 -12.44 17.79
C SER A 74 -13.48 -12.60 18.17
N SER A 75 -13.17 -12.48 19.47
CA SER A 75 -11.79 -12.53 19.97
C SER A 75 -10.83 -11.57 19.24
N GLY A 76 -11.29 -10.36 18.96
CA GLY A 76 -10.51 -9.33 18.26
C GLY A 76 -10.34 -9.54 16.75
N SER A 77 -10.99 -10.54 16.16
CA SER A 77 -10.96 -10.81 14.71
C SER A 77 -12.35 -10.70 14.08
N TYR A 78 -12.40 -10.36 12.80
CA TYR A 78 -13.63 -10.30 12.00
C TYR A 78 -13.67 -11.47 11.04
N ARG A 79 -14.85 -12.10 10.90
CA ARG A 79 -15.08 -13.21 9.99
C ARG A 79 -16.10 -12.76 8.94
N PHE A 80 -15.63 -12.60 7.71
CA PHE A 80 -16.46 -12.23 6.57
C PHE A 80 -16.77 -13.46 5.73
N SER A 81 -18.03 -13.68 5.38
CA SER A 81 -18.50 -14.87 4.66
C SER A 81 -19.06 -14.48 3.29
N PHE A 82 -18.50 -15.04 2.22
CA PHE A 82 -18.88 -14.74 0.84
C PHE A 82 -19.34 -16.00 0.10
N GLN A 83 -20.51 -15.96 -0.51
CA GLN A 83 -20.99 -16.95 -1.47
C GLN A 83 -20.59 -16.58 -2.91
N SER A 84 -20.47 -15.28 -3.19
CA SER A 84 -19.99 -14.74 -4.45
C SER A 84 -18.46 -14.78 -4.55
N SER A 85 -17.94 -14.84 -5.78
CA SER A 85 -16.50 -14.71 -6.07
C SER A 85 -15.97 -13.28 -5.92
N LYS A 86 -16.85 -12.31 -5.70
CA LYS A 86 -16.58 -10.89 -5.47
C LYS A 86 -17.43 -10.38 -4.31
N GLY A 87 -16.95 -9.36 -3.61
CA GLY A 87 -17.69 -8.71 -2.55
C GLY A 87 -16.99 -7.46 -2.06
N ALA A 88 -17.37 -7.00 -0.88
CA ALA A 88 -16.73 -5.88 -0.24
C ALA A 88 -16.66 -6.03 1.29
N ILE A 89 -15.68 -5.36 1.88
CA ILE A 89 -15.53 -5.17 3.32
C ILE A 89 -15.56 -3.67 3.58
N ALA A 90 -16.32 -3.24 4.59
CA ALA A 90 -16.28 -1.88 5.09
C ALA A 90 -15.91 -1.89 6.58
N TYR A 91 -15.15 -0.90 7.03
CA TYR A 91 -14.81 -0.76 8.45
C TYR A 91 -14.50 0.69 8.80
N VAL A 92 -14.65 1.02 10.09
CA VAL A 92 -14.36 2.34 10.63
C VAL A 92 -13.32 2.21 11.73
N THR A 93 -12.26 3.00 11.66
CA THR A 93 -11.28 3.17 12.74
C THR A 93 -11.29 4.60 13.27
N GLY A 94 -10.78 4.80 14.49
CA GLY A 94 -10.63 6.13 15.08
C GLY A 94 -11.30 6.25 16.44
N ASP A 95 -11.38 7.48 16.91
CA ASP A 95 -11.90 7.88 18.22
C ASP A 95 -12.83 9.10 18.12
N VAL A 96 -13.26 9.64 19.27
CA VAL A 96 -14.31 10.66 19.34
C VAL A 96 -13.91 11.91 18.55
N GLY A 97 -14.52 12.07 17.37
CA GLY A 97 -14.32 13.22 16.49
C GLY A 97 -13.27 13.03 15.40
N SER A 98 -12.63 11.87 15.30
CA SER A 98 -11.65 11.55 14.25
C SER A 98 -11.85 10.12 13.75
N TYR A 99 -12.57 9.97 12.64
CA TYR A 99 -12.96 8.68 12.08
C TYR A 99 -12.42 8.49 10.66
N ASN A 100 -11.93 7.30 10.37
CA ASN A 100 -11.57 6.90 9.01
C ASN A 100 -12.47 5.74 8.60
N THR A 101 -13.35 5.98 7.62
CA THR A 101 -14.18 4.94 7.01
C THR A 101 -13.47 4.38 5.78
N TYR A 102 -13.36 3.06 5.72
CA TYR A 102 -12.77 2.32 4.60
C TYR A 102 -13.83 1.43 3.98
N VAL A 103 -13.88 1.40 2.65
CA VAL A 103 -14.67 0.46 1.86
C VAL A 103 -13.75 -0.17 0.82
N LEU A 104 -13.59 -1.47 0.87
CA LEU A 104 -12.74 -2.25 -0.03
C LEU A 104 -13.61 -3.20 -0.85
N TYR A 105 -13.67 -2.96 -2.16
CA TYR A 105 -14.26 -3.84 -3.15
C TYR A 105 -13.17 -4.72 -3.78
N GLY A 106 -13.42 -6.03 -3.88
CA GLY A 106 -12.42 -6.96 -4.39
C GLY A 106 -13.01 -8.29 -4.84
N THR A 107 -12.21 -9.07 -5.58
CA THR A 107 -12.43 -10.50 -5.68
C THR A 107 -12.19 -11.17 -4.34
N LEU A 108 -12.68 -12.40 -4.16
CA LEU A 108 -12.42 -13.16 -2.95
C LEU A 108 -10.91 -13.35 -2.70
N ALA A 109 -10.10 -13.53 -3.75
CA ALA A 109 -8.66 -13.61 -3.65
C ALA A 109 -8.05 -12.31 -3.10
N ASP A 110 -8.52 -11.16 -3.59
CA ASP A 110 -8.09 -9.83 -3.11
C ASP A 110 -8.43 -9.63 -1.63
N LEU A 111 -9.65 -10.00 -1.22
CA LEU A 111 -10.12 -9.85 0.15
C LEU A 111 -9.40 -10.80 1.11
N THR A 112 -9.15 -12.05 0.70
CA THR A 112 -8.31 -12.99 1.47
C THR A 112 -6.89 -12.44 1.62
N GLN A 113 -6.32 -11.87 0.56
CA GLN A 113 -5.00 -11.28 0.61
C GLN A 113 -4.96 -10.05 1.53
N PHE A 114 -5.92 -9.14 1.43
CA PHE A 114 -6.08 -8.03 2.38
C PHE A 114 -6.10 -8.54 3.82
N ALA A 115 -6.91 -9.57 4.10
CA ALA A 115 -7.05 -10.15 5.41
C ALA A 115 -5.84 -10.98 5.88
N SER A 116 -4.91 -11.33 4.99
CA SER A 116 -3.66 -12.01 5.37
C SER A 116 -2.60 -11.03 5.90
N ASN A 117 -2.74 -9.73 5.60
CA ASN A 117 -1.80 -8.69 5.99
C ASN A 117 -2.07 -8.15 7.41
N THR A 118 -2.37 -9.06 8.34
CA THR A 118 -2.75 -8.75 9.72
C THR A 118 -1.49 -8.57 10.57
N CYS A 119 -1.42 -7.46 11.34
CA CYS A 119 -0.35 -7.33 12.33
C CYS A 119 -0.77 -8.09 13.59
N SER A 120 -0.22 -9.27 13.82
CA SER A 120 -0.47 -10.05 15.03
C SER A 120 0.44 -9.69 16.22
N ALA A 121 1.36 -8.74 16.05
CA ALA A 121 2.38 -8.48 17.06
C ALA A 121 1.96 -7.39 18.04
N SER A 122 1.91 -7.73 19.33
CA SER A 122 1.93 -6.71 20.39
C SER A 122 3.15 -5.80 20.25
N LEU A 123 3.09 -4.58 20.76
CA LEU A 123 4.23 -3.65 20.73
C LEU A 123 4.98 -3.68 22.07
N ARG A 124 6.28 -3.38 22.01
CA ARG A 124 7.16 -3.13 23.16
C ARG A 124 7.90 -1.82 22.95
N ASN A 125 8.22 -1.10 24.02
CA ASN A 125 9.07 0.08 23.93
C ASN A 125 10.51 -0.31 24.24
N VAL A 126 11.43 0.02 23.34
CA VAL A 126 12.86 -0.22 23.49
C VAL A 126 13.58 1.11 23.59
N THR A 127 14.35 1.30 24.66
CA THR A 127 15.09 2.54 24.90
C THR A 127 16.58 2.37 24.68
N GLY A 128 17.27 3.47 24.44
CA GLY A 128 18.72 3.50 24.31
C GLY A 128 19.21 4.92 24.13
N SER A 129 20.42 5.09 23.62
CA SER A 129 20.98 6.41 23.37
C SER A 129 21.94 6.43 22.18
N PHE A 130 22.15 7.62 21.64
CA PHE A 130 23.27 7.95 20.77
C PHE A 130 24.37 8.62 21.60
N SER A 131 25.61 8.25 21.34
CA SER A 131 26.80 8.88 21.89
C SER A 131 27.30 9.98 20.95
N THR A 132 27.70 11.12 21.54
CA THR A 132 28.55 12.12 20.89
C THR A 132 28.07 12.62 19.50
N LEU A 133 26.80 12.97 19.34
CA LEU A 133 26.36 13.63 18.12
C LEU A 133 27.03 15.00 17.97
N GLY A 134 27.40 15.35 16.73
CA GLY A 134 27.95 16.65 16.38
C GLY A 134 26.89 17.74 16.20
N ALA A 135 27.35 18.99 16.07
CA ALA A 135 26.46 20.10 15.71
C ALA A 135 25.94 19.92 14.28
N GLY A 136 24.62 20.04 14.09
CA GLY A 136 23.96 19.88 12.79
C GLY A 136 23.76 18.43 12.34
N GLU A 137 24.15 17.46 13.15
CA GLU A 137 23.92 16.03 12.89
C GLU A 137 22.57 15.56 13.42
N GLN A 138 22.03 14.57 12.73
CA GLN A 138 20.82 13.84 13.07
C GLN A 138 21.12 12.35 13.07
N ALA A 139 20.68 11.67 14.12
CA ALA A 139 20.73 10.22 14.20
C ALA A 139 19.30 9.68 14.25
N GLU A 140 19.01 8.74 13.36
CA GLU A 140 17.77 7.99 13.36
C GLU A 140 18.07 6.55 13.78
N VAL A 141 17.21 5.97 14.61
CA VAL A 141 17.24 4.55 14.93
C VAL A 141 15.86 3.96 14.72
N GLY A 142 15.82 2.78 14.13
CA GLY A 142 14.59 2.09 13.80
C GLY A 142 14.70 0.61 14.13
N LEU A 143 13.59 0.08 14.64
CA LEU A 143 13.43 -1.30 15.09
C LEU A 143 12.02 -1.74 14.67
N GLY A 144 11.93 -2.54 13.62
CA GLY A 144 10.66 -2.76 12.92
C GLY A 144 10.24 -1.54 12.08
N TRP A 145 8.94 -1.27 12.04
CA TRP A 145 8.32 -0.18 11.26
C TRP A 145 8.38 1.19 11.92
N SER A 146 8.84 1.25 13.17
CA SER A 146 8.98 2.49 13.91
C SER A 146 10.42 2.94 13.92
N SER A 147 10.60 4.24 13.77
CA SER A 147 11.88 4.91 13.99
C SER A 147 11.69 6.13 14.87
N THR A 148 12.79 6.61 15.42
CA THR A 148 12.85 7.86 16.15
C THR A 148 14.15 8.58 15.80
N LEU A 149 14.12 9.90 15.88
CA LEU A 149 15.23 10.76 15.49
C LEU A 149 15.66 11.60 16.69
N ALA A 150 16.97 11.73 16.85
CA ALA A 150 17.59 12.70 17.75
C ALA A 150 18.50 13.63 16.96
N ALA A 151 18.54 14.90 17.36
CA ALA A 151 19.31 15.92 16.67
C ALA A 151 20.13 16.77 17.65
N GLY A 152 21.20 17.36 17.12
CA GLY A 152 22.04 18.31 17.84
C GLY A 152 23.08 17.64 18.75
N PRO A 153 23.95 18.44 19.37
CA PRO A 153 25.19 17.92 19.93
C PRO A 153 24.99 17.11 21.22
N GLY A 154 25.95 16.21 21.49
CA GLY A 154 26.06 15.45 22.73
C GLY A 154 25.30 14.13 22.73
N ASN A 155 25.14 13.55 23.92
CA ASN A 155 24.43 12.28 24.09
C ASN A 155 22.92 12.50 24.03
N LYS A 156 22.20 11.60 23.37
CA LYS A 156 20.74 11.69 23.20
C LYS A 156 20.06 10.39 23.56
N SER A 157 19.15 10.42 24.52
CA SER A 157 18.28 9.27 24.82
C SER A 157 17.16 9.19 23.80
N VAL A 158 16.77 7.96 23.46
CA VAL A 158 15.72 7.67 22.49
C VAL A 158 14.86 6.50 22.96
N SER A 159 13.63 6.45 22.43
CA SER A 159 12.68 5.37 22.65
C SER A 159 11.99 5.04 21.33
N VAL A 160 11.96 3.76 20.98
CA VAL A 160 11.30 3.24 19.77
C VAL A 160 10.28 2.19 20.17
N SER A 161 9.08 2.27 19.58
CA SER A 161 8.06 1.23 19.72
C SER A 161 8.27 0.13 18.68
N ALA A 162 8.63 -1.08 19.10
CA ALA A 162 8.89 -2.20 18.20
C ALA A 162 7.83 -3.29 18.38
N GLN A 163 7.60 -4.08 17.33
CA GLN A 163 6.79 -5.29 17.45
C GLN A 163 7.46 -6.29 18.39
N ASN A 164 6.68 -7.07 19.13
CA ASN A 164 7.13 -8.07 20.10
C ASN A 164 7.63 -9.37 19.42
N ALA A 165 8.62 -9.21 18.54
CA ALA A 165 9.32 -10.28 17.84
C ALA A 165 10.82 -9.94 17.77
N ALA A 166 11.64 -10.89 17.32
CA ALA A 166 13.04 -10.62 17.00
C ALA A 166 13.10 -9.64 15.82
N MET A 167 13.88 -8.56 15.94
CA MET A 167 13.92 -7.47 14.97
C MET A 167 15.35 -7.02 14.70
N ASP A 168 15.61 -6.50 13.50
CA ASP A 168 16.86 -5.82 13.22
C ASP A 168 16.80 -4.38 13.76
N LEU A 169 17.87 -3.92 14.39
CA LEU A 169 18.09 -2.51 14.69
C LEU A 169 18.98 -1.94 13.59
N LEU A 170 18.52 -0.86 12.95
CA LEU A 170 19.37 -0.05 12.08
C LEU A 170 19.36 1.37 12.64
N ALA A 171 20.55 1.93 12.79
CA ALA A 171 20.75 3.33 13.10
C ALA A 171 21.62 3.99 12.03
N VAL A 172 21.32 5.25 11.73
CA VAL A 172 21.97 6.01 10.67
C VAL A 172 22.28 7.42 11.14
N LEU A 173 23.44 7.92 10.73
CA LEU A 173 23.87 9.28 10.96
C LEU A 173 23.78 10.05 9.65
N HIS A 174 23.03 11.15 9.64
CA HIS A 174 22.91 12.03 8.49
C HIS A 174 22.90 13.50 8.89
N ARG A 175 23.00 14.38 7.89
CA ARG A 175 22.74 15.81 8.03
C ARG A 175 21.49 16.16 7.22
N PRO A 176 20.69 17.16 7.64
CA PRO A 176 19.53 17.59 6.88
C PRO A 176 19.85 17.85 5.40
N GLY A 177 19.13 17.20 4.49
CA GLY A 177 19.32 17.36 3.04
C GLY A 177 20.51 16.60 2.44
N ALA A 178 21.27 15.85 3.24
CA ALA A 178 22.38 15.01 2.78
C ALA A 178 22.03 13.53 2.95
N PRO A 179 22.55 12.64 2.07
CA PRO A 179 22.49 11.21 2.31
C PRO A 179 23.17 10.83 3.63
N ALA A 180 22.67 9.78 4.29
CA ALA A 180 23.33 9.20 5.45
C ALA A 180 24.79 8.90 5.14
N ALA A 181 25.68 9.21 6.10
CA ALA A 181 27.12 9.03 5.94
C ALA A 181 27.62 7.76 6.62
N ARG A 182 27.02 7.40 7.76
CA ARG A 182 27.39 6.23 8.56
C ARG A 182 26.17 5.50 9.06
N ALA A 183 26.33 4.20 9.27
CA ALA A 183 25.28 3.34 9.79
C ALA A 183 25.83 2.33 10.80
N VAL A 184 24.92 1.84 11.65
CA VAL A 184 25.11 0.72 12.58
C VAL A 184 23.96 -0.25 12.36
N ILE A 185 24.26 -1.54 12.22
CA ILE A 185 23.23 -2.58 12.11
C ILE A 185 23.48 -3.65 13.17
N ARG A 186 22.49 -3.84 14.06
CA ARG A 186 22.44 -4.98 15.00
C ARG A 186 21.31 -5.90 14.60
N ARG A 187 21.60 -7.20 14.49
CA ARG A 187 20.66 -8.18 13.95
C ARG A 187 19.95 -8.96 15.03
N ASP A 188 18.75 -9.42 14.71
CA ASP A 188 18.01 -10.41 15.50
C ASP A 188 17.83 -10.04 16.98
N ILE A 189 17.63 -8.74 17.28
CA ILE A 189 17.42 -8.24 18.65
C ILE A 189 16.19 -8.96 19.24
N PRO A 190 16.37 -9.81 20.28
CA PRO A 190 15.29 -10.62 20.81
C PRO A 190 14.13 -9.79 21.36
N SER A 191 12.94 -10.39 21.41
CA SER A 191 11.74 -9.72 21.92
C SER A 191 11.81 -9.34 23.39
N SER A 192 12.66 -10.01 24.17
CA SER A 192 12.92 -9.72 25.58
C SER A 192 13.79 -8.48 25.81
N VAL A 193 14.46 -7.97 24.78
CA VAL A 193 15.31 -6.78 24.91
C VAL A 193 14.45 -5.52 24.92
N MET A 194 14.52 -4.81 26.05
CA MET A 194 13.83 -3.53 26.29
C MET A 194 14.78 -2.33 26.28
N THR A 195 16.09 -2.57 26.25
CA THR A 195 17.13 -1.55 26.21
C THR A 195 18.26 -1.99 25.30
N PHE A 196 18.83 -1.10 24.48
CA PHE A 196 20.05 -1.37 23.71
C PHE A 196 21.22 -0.49 24.19
N ASP A 197 22.44 -1.01 24.07
CA ASP A 197 23.66 -0.28 24.42
C ASP A 197 23.82 0.98 23.57
N PRO A 198 24.42 2.07 24.10
CA PRO A 198 24.60 3.30 23.36
C PRO A 198 25.21 3.07 21.97
N ILE A 199 24.68 3.79 20.98
CA ILE A 199 25.15 3.74 19.59
C ILE A 199 26.17 4.86 19.41
N ASP A 200 27.40 4.48 19.08
CA ASP A 200 28.48 5.41 18.76
C ASP A 200 28.87 5.24 17.28
N PHE A 201 28.60 6.28 16.48
CA PHE A 201 28.92 6.30 15.06
C PHE A 201 30.42 6.45 14.77
N ALA A 202 31.28 6.73 15.77
CA ALA A 202 32.73 6.72 15.63
C ALA A 202 33.35 5.35 15.96
N SER A 203 32.58 4.43 16.52
CA SER A 203 33.06 3.10 16.92
C SER A 203 33.36 2.17 15.74
N ALA A 204 34.00 1.04 16.03
CA ALA A 204 34.26 -0.01 15.05
C ALA A 204 32.99 -0.77 14.60
N GLU A 205 31.89 -0.65 15.35
CA GLU A 205 30.59 -1.20 14.96
C GLU A 205 30.01 -0.43 13.76
N ALA A 206 30.24 0.89 13.73
CA ALA A 206 29.76 1.77 12.69
C ALA A 206 30.59 1.64 11.40
N PHE A 207 29.92 1.76 10.27
CA PHE A 207 30.55 1.70 8.94
C PHE A 207 30.05 2.83 8.06
N ASP A 208 30.85 3.18 7.05
CA ASP A 208 30.49 4.18 6.04
C ASP A 208 29.47 3.60 5.06
N THR A 209 28.51 4.42 4.65
CA THR A 209 27.60 4.09 3.57
C THR A 209 28.25 4.34 2.21
N GLU A 210 27.80 3.62 1.20
CA GLU A 210 28.18 3.89 -0.19
C GLU A 210 27.34 5.02 -0.77
N HIS A 211 27.88 5.76 -1.75
CA HIS A 211 27.20 6.90 -2.38
C HIS A 211 27.08 6.78 -3.91
N PRO A 212 26.39 5.74 -4.41
CA PRO A 212 26.12 5.56 -5.84
C PRO A 212 25.26 6.70 -6.43
N SER A 213 25.25 6.76 -7.77
CA SER A 213 24.43 7.73 -8.50
C SER A 213 22.98 7.26 -8.68
N LEU A 214 22.05 8.21 -8.59
CA LEU A 214 20.63 8.05 -8.89
C LEU A 214 20.25 9.01 -10.01
N THR A 215 19.64 8.46 -11.05
CA THR A 215 18.98 9.23 -12.11
C THR A 215 17.49 9.01 -12.03
N ILE A 216 16.70 10.09 -12.02
CA ILE A 216 15.25 10.01 -12.11
C ILE A 216 14.79 10.53 -13.47
N THR A 217 14.03 9.71 -14.20
CA THR A 217 13.56 10.02 -15.56
C THR A 217 12.05 10.16 -15.62
N GLY A 218 11.53 10.72 -16.72
CA GLY A 218 10.09 10.83 -16.98
C GLY A 218 9.43 12.10 -16.43
N ALA A 219 10.19 12.99 -15.80
CA ALA A 219 9.74 14.34 -15.47
C ALA A 219 10.19 15.35 -16.54
N SER A 220 9.37 16.38 -16.73
CA SER A 220 9.45 17.39 -17.79
C SER A 220 9.55 18.79 -17.18
N GLY A 221 10.52 18.98 -16.29
CA GLY A 221 10.76 20.25 -15.59
C GLY A 221 10.02 20.39 -14.25
N GLU A 222 9.24 19.39 -13.83
CA GLU A 222 8.64 19.41 -12.49
C GLU A 222 9.70 19.15 -11.41
N ALA A 223 9.46 19.70 -10.21
CA ALA A 223 10.24 19.34 -9.03
C ALA A 223 10.03 17.87 -8.67
N ILE A 224 11.11 17.22 -8.21
CA ILE A 224 11.08 15.84 -7.73
C ILE A 224 11.50 15.81 -6.27
N THR A 225 10.67 15.18 -5.45
CA THR A 225 11.05 14.73 -4.11
C THR A 225 11.53 13.29 -4.21
N PHE A 226 12.68 13.00 -3.63
CA PHE A 226 13.21 11.64 -3.49
C PHE A 226 13.44 11.32 -2.02
N ALA A 227 13.01 10.12 -1.64
CA ALA A 227 13.24 9.56 -0.33
C ALA A 227 13.78 8.14 -0.51
N GLN A 228 14.59 7.71 0.45
CA GLN A 228 15.16 6.39 0.44
C GLN A 228 15.12 5.80 1.83
N TRP A 229 14.80 4.51 1.92
CA TRP A 229 14.91 3.73 3.14
C TRP A 229 15.76 2.48 2.91
N TYR A 230 16.27 1.94 4.01
CA TYR A 230 16.79 0.57 4.06
C TYR A 230 15.85 -0.29 4.87
N ARG A 231 15.61 -1.51 4.37
CA ARG A 231 14.76 -2.52 4.97
C ARG A 231 15.59 -3.71 5.40
N GLY A 232 15.65 -3.95 6.70
CA GLY A 232 16.20 -5.18 7.25
C GLY A 232 15.23 -6.36 7.04
N THR A 233 15.78 -7.55 6.84
CA THR A 233 15.04 -8.80 6.67
C THR A 233 14.06 -9.04 7.82
N ASN A 234 14.45 -8.65 9.04
CA ASN A 234 13.60 -8.72 10.24
C ASN A 234 12.99 -7.35 10.57
N GLY A 235 12.38 -6.73 9.56
CA GLY A 235 11.37 -5.69 9.73
C GLY A 235 11.86 -4.25 9.94
N SER A 236 13.16 -4.01 10.16
CA SER A 236 13.68 -2.65 10.34
C SER A 236 13.46 -1.80 9.08
N ARG A 237 13.07 -0.53 9.25
CA ARG A 237 12.98 0.45 8.16
C ARG A 237 13.46 1.81 8.63
N ASN A 238 14.57 2.31 8.06
CA ASN A 238 15.11 3.64 8.41
C ASN A 238 15.38 4.48 7.18
N SER A 239 15.21 5.80 7.31
CA SER A 239 15.50 6.74 6.23
C SER A 239 17.00 6.83 5.99
N LEU A 240 17.45 6.55 4.77
CA LEU A 240 18.83 6.81 4.34
C LEU A 240 18.98 8.19 3.72
N TYR A 241 17.91 8.73 3.15
CA TYR A 241 17.90 10.02 2.50
C TYR A 241 16.48 10.56 2.35
N TYR A 242 16.32 11.86 2.51
CA TYR A 242 15.10 12.57 2.14
C TYR A 242 15.47 13.96 1.61
N GLY A 243 15.05 14.27 0.39
CA GLY A 243 15.37 15.54 -0.23
C GLY A 243 14.78 15.72 -1.63
N SER A 244 15.32 16.69 -2.35
CA SER A 244 14.99 16.94 -3.75
C SER A 244 15.96 16.24 -4.69
N ALA A 245 15.46 15.74 -5.82
CA ALA A 245 16.29 15.18 -6.87
C ALA A 245 16.22 16.02 -8.15
N SER A 246 17.26 15.96 -8.97
CA SER A 246 17.32 16.62 -10.27
C SER A 246 17.00 15.64 -11.42
N VAL A 247 16.31 16.12 -12.44
CA VAL A 247 16.12 15.42 -13.72
C VAL A 247 17.32 15.57 -14.66
N THR A 248 18.13 16.61 -14.48
CA THR A 248 19.23 16.95 -15.40
C THR A 248 20.58 16.48 -14.90
N LEU A 249 20.73 16.26 -13.59
CA LEU A 249 21.99 15.87 -12.97
C LEU A 249 21.75 14.65 -12.08
N PRO A 250 22.58 13.59 -12.20
CA PRO A 250 22.56 12.50 -11.25
C PRO A 250 22.74 13.03 -9.82
N THR A 251 21.89 12.56 -8.92
CA THR A 251 21.99 12.87 -7.48
C THR A 251 22.61 11.66 -6.78
N SER A 252 23.45 11.85 -5.77
CA SER A 252 23.96 10.72 -4.97
C SER A 252 22.92 10.28 -3.94
N TYR A 253 22.80 8.98 -3.68
CA TYR A 253 22.00 8.44 -2.58
C TYR A 253 22.87 7.60 -1.64
N ALA A 254 22.40 7.27 -0.43
CA ALA A 254 23.17 6.45 0.50
C ALA A 254 22.79 4.96 0.38
N ALA A 255 23.75 4.07 0.34
CA ALA A 255 23.51 2.63 0.27
C ALA A 255 24.29 1.88 1.35
N ILE A 256 23.69 0.81 1.89
CA ILE A 256 24.37 -0.09 2.81
C ILE A 256 25.30 -1.00 1.99
N PRO A 257 26.60 -1.08 2.33
CA PRO A 257 27.54 -1.93 1.61
C PRO A 257 27.11 -3.40 1.60
N ALA A 258 27.31 -4.10 0.48
CA ALA A 258 26.89 -5.49 0.31
C ALA A 258 27.39 -6.40 1.45
N ALA A 259 28.61 -6.18 1.94
CA ALA A 259 29.20 -6.93 3.05
C ALA A 259 28.47 -6.77 4.40
N ARG A 260 27.56 -5.80 4.53
CA ARG A 260 26.75 -5.53 5.73
C ARG A 260 25.28 -5.98 5.55
N GLN A 261 24.89 -6.42 4.37
CA GLN A 261 23.53 -6.82 4.05
C GLN A 261 23.31 -8.33 4.23
N ARG A 262 22.07 -8.71 4.55
CA ARG A 262 21.57 -10.09 4.41
C ARG A 262 20.89 -10.27 3.05
N PRO A 263 20.79 -11.50 2.52
CA PRO A 263 20.19 -11.73 1.19
C PRO A 263 18.77 -11.19 0.98
N ALA A 264 17.99 -11.00 2.05
CA ALA A 264 16.61 -10.48 1.97
C ALA A 264 16.47 -9.03 2.45
N ASP A 265 17.59 -8.34 2.68
CA ASP A 265 17.59 -6.90 2.92
C ASP A 265 17.40 -6.15 1.61
N LEU A 266 16.74 -4.99 1.68
CA LEU A 266 16.42 -4.18 0.50
C LEU A 266 16.64 -2.70 0.78
N HIS A 267 17.10 -1.99 -0.23
CA HIS A 267 16.87 -0.56 -0.35
C HIS A 267 15.49 -0.32 -0.94
N GLU A 268 14.85 0.76 -0.50
CA GLU A 268 13.58 1.24 -1.00
C GLU A 268 13.76 2.69 -1.45
N GLY A 269 13.67 2.95 -2.75
CA GLY A 269 13.61 4.30 -3.30
C GLY A 269 12.17 4.72 -3.54
N TRP A 270 11.83 5.95 -3.20
CA TRP A 270 10.55 6.59 -3.47
C TRP A 270 10.79 7.92 -4.17
N ALA A 271 10.27 8.06 -5.38
CA ALA A 271 10.31 9.32 -6.11
C ALA A 271 8.89 9.82 -6.32
N PHE A 272 8.68 11.11 -6.09
CA PHE A 272 7.40 11.78 -6.24
C PHE A 272 7.54 13.08 -7.02
N SER A 273 6.59 13.34 -7.90
CA SER A 273 6.44 14.61 -8.59
C SER A 273 4.97 14.93 -8.79
N SER A 274 4.63 16.22 -8.91
CA SER A 274 3.28 16.65 -9.22
C SER A 274 3.25 17.90 -10.10
N VAL A 275 2.18 18.02 -10.89
CA VAL A 275 1.89 19.18 -11.74
C VAL A 275 0.47 19.65 -11.50
N THR A 276 0.28 20.96 -11.39
CA THR A 276 -1.05 21.59 -11.32
C THR A 276 -1.56 21.88 -12.73
N GLN A 277 -2.73 21.38 -13.06
CA GLN A 277 -3.38 21.60 -14.36
C GLN A 277 -4.12 22.95 -14.39
N PRO A 278 -4.44 23.49 -15.58
CA PRO A 278 -5.28 24.68 -15.70
C PRO A 278 -6.67 24.55 -15.06
N SER A 279 -7.18 23.32 -14.95
CA SER A 279 -8.42 22.99 -14.23
C SER A 279 -8.34 23.16 -12.70
N GLY A 280 -7.13 23.38 -12.16
CA GLY A 280 -6.86 23.38 -10.72
C GLY A 280 -6.66 21.99 -10.12
N VAL A 281 -6.79 20.91 -10.92
CA VAL A 281 -6.49 19.55 -10.48
C VAL A 281 -4.98 19.36 -10.38
N VAL A 282 -4.51 18.85 -9.24
CA VAL A 282 -3.10 18.48 -9.04
C VAL A 282 -2.92 17.02 -9.43
N ARG A 283 -2.11 16.74 -10.45
CA ARG A 283 -1.75 15.39 -10.88
C ARG A 283 -0.43 14.98 -10.24
N GLY A 284 -0.44 13.93 -9.42
CA GLY A 284 0.73 13.39 -8.74
C GLY A 284 1.18 12.06 -9.36
N ARG A 285 2.48 11.81 -9.30
CA ARG A 285 3.12 10.60 -9.79
C ARG A 285 4.15 10.13 -8.77
N THR A 286 4.09 8.86 -8.46
CA THR A 286 4.97 8.23 -7.51
C THR A 286 5.49 6.93 -8.08
N VAL A 287 6.74 6.61 -7.79
CA VAL A 287 7.29 5.27 -7.95
C VAL A 287 8.01 4.88 -6.68
N THR A 288 7.74 3.67 -6.20
CA THR A 288 8.51 3.00 -5.16
C THR A 288 9.24 1.83 -5.81
N ALA A 289 10.55 1.78 -5.70
CA ALA A 289 11.37 0.72 -6.27
C ALA A 289 12.21 0.06 -5.17
N TYR A 290 12.37 -1.26 -5.26
CA TYR A 290 13.12 -2.06 -4.31
C TYR A 290 14.32 -2.70 -4.99
N TRP A 291 15.47 -2.66 -4.31
CA TRP A 291 16.68 -3.29 -4.82
C TRP A 291 17.63 -3.72 -3.71
N HIS A 292 18.36 -4.82 -3.92
CA HIS A 292 19.34 -5.30 -2.94
C HIS A 292 20.70 -4.57 -3.06
N ASP A 293 21.32 -4.54 -4.24
CA ASP A 293 22.70 -4.05 -4.39
C ASP A 293 22.84 -2.52 -4.29
N ALA A 294 24.05 -2.07 -3.92
CA ALA A 294 24.40 -0.67 -3.74
C ALA A 294 24.85 0.03 -5.05
N GLY A 295 24.57 -0.55 -6.23
CA GLY A 295 24.95 0.02 -7.52
C GLY A 295 24.10 1.22 -7.94
N SER A 296 24.59 1.99 -8.92
CA SER A 296 23.84 3.15 -9.45
C SER A 296 22.46 2.76 -10.01
N ARG A 297 21.49 3.67 -9.90
CA ARG A 297 20.08 3.43 -10.23
C ARG A 297 19.49 4.43 -11.19
N VAL A 298 18.55 3.93 -12.00
CA VAL A 298 17.64 4.73 -12.80
C VAL A 298 16.22 4.42 -12.33
N ILE A 299 15.49 5.45 -11.90
CA ILE A 299 14.09 5.34 -11.48
C ILE A 299 13.25 6.14 -12.46
N ALA A 300 12.31 5.48 -13.14
CA ALA A 300 11.40 6.14 -14.06
C ALA A 300 10.07 6.47 -13.37
N LEU A 301 9.70 7.75 -13.37
CA LEU A 301 8.34 8.16 -13.01
C LEU A 301 7.35 7.69 -14.09
N PRO A 302 6.11 7.31 -13.70
CA PRO A 302 5.08 6.99 -14.67
C PRO A 302 4.71 8.22 -15.53
N ALA A 303 4.01 7.99 -16.64
CA ALA A 303 3.47 9.09 -17.44
C ALA A 303 2.46 9.92 -16.63
N VAL A 304 2.38 11.22 -16.91
CA VAL A 304 1.30 12.07 -16.38
C VAL A 304 -0.02 11.58 -16.99
N PRO A 305 -1.09 11.41 -16.20
CA PRO A 305 -2.42 11.13 -16.73
C PRO A 305 -2.82 12.09 -17.83
N SER A 306 -3.41 11.58 -18.91
CA SER A 306 -3.86 12.42 -20.03
C SER A 306 -5.15 13.19 -19.73
N SER A 307 -5.99 12.69 -18.82
CA SER A 307 -7.30 13.29 -18.49
C SER A 307 -7.52 13.44 -16.99
N ASP A 308 -8.37 14.39 -16.62
CA ASP A 308 -8.89 14.53 -15.25
C ASP A 308 -10.09 13.59 -15.03
N PRO A 309 -10.27 13.05 -13.81
CA PRO A 309 -11.49 12.33 -13.45
C PRO A 309 -12.66 13.30 -13.29
N SER A 310 -13.89 12.79 -13.44
CA SER A 310 -15.09 13.48 -12.97
C SER A 310 -15.34 13.11 -11.53
N VAL A 311 -15.30 14.08 -10.61
CA VAL A 311 -15.61 13.88 -9.19
C VAL A 311 -16.78 14.77 -8.79
N THR A 312 -17.87 14.16 -8.32
CA THR A 312 -19.13 14.86 -8.01
C THR A 312 -19.66 14.48 -6.63
N VAL A 313 -20.41 15.41 -6.01
CA VAL A 313 -21.16 15.14 -4.79
C VAL A 313 -22.51 14.53 -5.17
N VAL A 314 -22.74 13.28 -4.76
CA VAL A 314 -23.98 12.53 -5.05
C VAL A 314 -25.06 12.80 -4.00
N SER A 315 -24.66 12.99 -2.75
CA SER A 315 -25.54 13.42 -1.65
C SER A 315 -24.72 14.18 -0.62
N SER A 316 -25.35 15.12 0.08
CA SER A 316 -24.79 15.84 1.23
C SER A 316 -25.46 15.48 2.56
N SER A 317 -26.53 14.68 2.53
CA SER A 317 -27.32 14.27 3.69
C SER A 317 -27.52 12.75 3.73
N PRO A 318 -27.38 12.09 4.90
CA PRO A 318 -26.94 12.66 6.18
C PRO A 318 -25.43 12.95 6.24
N PHE A 319 -24.66 12.52 5.24
CA PHE A 319 -23.23 12.78 5.09
C PHE A 319 -22.88 12.99 3.62
N ALA A 320 -21.68 13.49 3.34
CA ALA A 320 -21.20 13.70 1.99
C ALA A 320 -20.81 12.36 1.33
N LYS A 321 -21.43 12.09 0.18
CA LYS A 321 -21.13 10.96 -0.69
C LYS A 321 -20.52 11.48 -1.98
N LEU A 322 -19.25 11.16 -2.22
CA LEU A 322 -18.62 11.44 -3.51
C LEU A 322 -18.73 10.25 -4.46
N ARG A 323 -18.77 10.57 -5.76
CA ARG A 323 -18.57 9.64 -6.87
C ARG A 323 -17.40 10.12 -7.72
N ALA A 324 -16.49 9.22 -8.06
CA ALA A 324 -15.39 9.46 -8.98
C ALA A 324 -15.51 8.54 -10.19
N GLN A 325 -15.41 9.13 -11.38
CA GLN A 325 -15.41 8.42 -12.65
C GLN A 325 -14.11 8.72 -13.40
N VAL A 326 -13.40 7.68 -13.80
CA VAL A 326 -12.08 7.81 -14.44
C VAL A 326 -11.83 6.69 -15.43
N ALA A 327 -11.09 6.97 -16.50
CA ALA A 327 -10.49 5.91 -17.31
C ALA A 327 -9.41 5.21 -16.48
N VAL A 328 -9.45 3.89 -16.37
CA VAL A 328 -8.48 3.12 -15.59
C VAL A 328 -7.11 3.26 -16.25
N PRO A 329 -6.08 3.82 -15.56
CA PRO A 329 -4.76 3.92 -16.15
C PRO A 329 -4.20 2.55 -16.54
N ALA A 330 -3.51 2.48 -17.67
CA ALA A 330 -2.91 1.23 -18.13
C ALA A 330 -1.97 0.64 -17.05
N GLY A 331 -2.13 -0.66 -16.76
CA GLY A 331 -1.34 -1.35 -15.74
C GLY A 331 -1.84 -1.21 -14.31
N ALA A 332 -2.84 -0.35 -14.05
CA ALA A 332 -3.44 -0.23 -12.73
C ALA A 332 -4.03 -1.56 -12.26
N LYS A 333 -3.87 -1.81 -10.96
CA LYS A 333 -4.34 -3.00 -10.25
C LYS A 333 -5.41 -2.65 -9.22
N SER A 334 -5.40 -1.43 -8.71
CA SER A 334 -6.45 -0.91 -7.84
C SER A 334 -6.61 0.59 -7.98
N LEU A 335 -7.79 1.06 -7.58
CA LEU A 335 -8.16 2.47 -7.54
C LEU A 335 -8.72 2.81 -6.16
N GLU A 336 -8.42 4.01 -5.65
CA GLU A 336 -8.93 4.52 -4.38
C GLU A 336 -9.39 5.95 -4.53
N LEU A 337 -10.63 6.22 -4.12
CA LEU A 337 -11.15 7.56 -3.85
C LEU A 337 -11.04 7.83 -2.36
N PHE A 338 -10.26 8.82 -1.98
CA PHE A 338 -10.14 9.34 -0.60
C PHE A 338 -10.68 10.75 -0.54
N TYR A 339 -11.45 11.08 0.50
CA TYR A 339 -11.91 12.45 0.71
C TYR A 339 -12.21 12.78 2.17
N TYR A 340 -12.16 14.07 2.46
CA TYR A 340 -12.44 14.65 3.79
C TYR A 340 -12.97 16.07 3.63
N ARG A 341 -13.67 16.58 4.65
CA ARG A 341 -14.16 17.96 4.64
C ARG A 341 -13.02 18.91 5.00
N THR A 342 -12.80 19.94 4.17
CA THR A 342 -11.74 20.93 4.39
C THR A 342 -12.03 21.72 5.68
N GLY A 343 -11.04 21.83 6.56
CA GLY A 343 -11.18 22.50 7.85
C GLY A 343 -11.94 21.71 8.92
N ALA A 344 -12.41 20.49 8.62
CA ALA A 344 -12.90 19.56 9.64
C ALA A 344 -11.77 18.61 10.03
N ASN A 345 -11.55 18.45 11.33
CA ASN A 345 -10.50 17.56 11.82
C ASN A 345 -10.96 16.10 11.73
N GLY A 346 -10.06 15.23 11.24
CA GLY A 346 -10.05 13.80 11.56
C GLY A 346 -11.08 12.90 10.87
N VAL A 347 -12.11 13.41 10.19
CA VAL A 347 -13.14 12.56 9.55
C VAL A 347 -12.89 12.40 8.04
N SER A 348 -12.68 11.17 7.59
CA SER A 348 -12.41 10.85 6.18
C SER A 348 -13.09 9.56 5.71
N ALA A 349 -13.21 9.44 4.39
CA ALA A 349 -13.72 8.26 3.71
C ALA A 349 -12.76 7.79 2.63
N ARG A 350 -12.61 6.47 2.49
CA ARG A 350 -11.83 5.80 1.45
C ARG A 350 -12.69 4.72 0.79
N VAL A 351 -12.80 4.80 -0.52
CA VAL A 351 -13.48 3.80 -1.36
C VAL A 351 -12.45 3.24 -2.32
N GLN A 352 -12.14 1.98 -2.17
CA GLN A 352 -11.10 1.29 -2.93
C GLN A 352 -11.70 0.11 -3.67
N ALA A 353 -11.26 -0.12 -4.91
CA ALA A 353 -11.63 -1.29 -5.69
C ALA A 353 -10.43 -1.85 -6.45
N THR A 354 -10.33 -3.17 -6.54
CA THR A 354 -9.38 -3.82 -7.45
C THR A 354 -9.90 -3.73 -8.89
N VAL A 355 -8.99 -3.69 -9.87
CA VAL A 355 -9.37 -3.64 -11.29
C VAL A 355 -10.09 -4.93 -11.71
N ASP A 356 -9.71 -6.07 -11.14
CA ASP A 356 -10.40 -7.35 -11.36
C ASP A 356 -11.83 -7.34 -10.81
N PHE A 357 -12.11 -6.60 -9.73
CA PHE A 357 -13.47 -6.34 -9.28
C PHE A 357 -14.25 -5.49 -10.30
N LEU A 358 -13.67 -4.38 -10.77
CA LEU A 358 -14.33 -3.41 -11.65
C LEU A 358 -14.66 -4.00 -13.04
N SER A 359 -13.82 -4.89 -13.57
CA SER A 359 -14.03 -5.56 -14.87
C SER A 359 -14.32 -4.61 -16.05
N ALA A 360 -13.84 -3.35 -15.98
CA ALA A 360 -14.13 -2.31 -16.96
C ALA A 360 -12.91 -1.42 -17.21
N ALA A 361 -12.83 -0.85 -18.43
CA ALA A 361 -11.79 0.12 -18.81
C ALA A 361 -12.01 1.52 -18.18
N ALA A 362 -13.20 1.76 -17.64
CA ALA A 362 -13.53 2.93 -16.84
C ALA A 362 -14.00 2.47 -15.45
N ALA A 363 -13.61 3.20 -14.43
CA ALA A 363 -14.01 2.95 -13.05
C ALA A 363 -15.05 3.95 -12.59
N ASP A 364 -15.95 3.47 -11.73
CA ASP A 364 -16.95 4.27 -11.04
C ASP A 364 -16.87 3.94 -9.55
N LEU A 365 -16.24 4.82 -8.78
CA LEU A 365 -16.07 4.66 -7.35
C LEU A 365 -17.04 5.58 -6.63
N THR A 366 -18.01 5.01 -5.95
CA THR A 366 -18.97 5.75 -5.13
C THR A 366 -18.98 5.15 -3.72
N LEU A 367 -18.96 5.99 -2.69
CA LEU A 367 -19.16 5.50 -1.33
C LEU A 367 -20.57 4.89 -1.22
N PRO A 368 -20.72 3.63 -0.79
CA PRO A 368 -22.04 3.03 -0.58
C PRO A 368 -22.80 3.78 0.52
N ASP A 369 -24.13 3.70 0.48
CA ASP A 369 -24.93 4.13 1.62
C ASP A 369 -24.89 3.05 2.71
N LEU A 370 -24.24 3.39 3.82
CA LEU A 370 -24.10 2.51 4.98
C LEU A 370 -25.07 2.88 6.11
N SER A 371 -25.91 3.91 5.93
CA SER A 371 -26.75 4.47 6.99
C SER A 371 -27.80 3.50 7.55
N SER A 372 -28.22 2.50 6.77
CA SER A 372 -29.15 1.47 7.20
C SER A 372 -28.48 0.24 7.84
N VAL A 373 -27.14 0.18 7.85
CA VAL A 373 -26.41 -0.97 8.37
C VAL A 373 -26.31 -0.87 9.89
N ALA A 374 -26.70 -1.93 10.59
CA ALA A 374 -26.73 -1.94 12.05
C ALA A 374 -25.40 -1.44 12.68
N GLY A 375 -25.52 -0.52 13.64
CA GLY A 375 -24.37 0.06 14.35
C GLY A 375 -23.60 1.15 13.59
N PHE A 376 -23.88 1.38 12.31
CA PHE A 376 -23.25 2.46 11.57
C PHE A 376 -23.76 3.83 12.04
N GLN A 377 -22.87 4.81 12.19
CA GLN A 377 -23.21 6.18 12.58
C GLN A 377 -22.80 7.16 11.49
N SER A 378 -23.68 8.11 11.15
CA SER A 378 -23.38 9.13 10.13
C SER A 378 -22.14 9.96 10.46
N ALA A 379 -21.83 10.12 11.75
CA ALA A 379 -20.64 10.82 12.24
C ALA A 379 -19.31 10.18 11.79
N TYR A 380 -19.32 8.91 11.35
CA TYR A 380 -18.14 8.22 10.83
C TYR A 380 -17.70 8.73 9.45
N LEU A 381 -18.52 9.55 8.79
CA LEU A 381 -18.26 10.07 7.46
C LEU A 381 -18.22 11.61 7.44
N PRO A 382 -17.49 12.21 6.46
CA PRO A 382 -17.46 13.65 6.30
C PRO A 382 -18.89 14.21 6.14
N GLN A 383 -19.27 15.15 6.99
CA GLN A 383 -20.57 15.81 6.90
C GLN A 383 -20.61 16.78 5.71
N GLY A 384 -21.81 17.06 5.18
CA GLY A 384 -22.01 18.09 4.15
C GLY A 384 -21.79 19.53 4.65
N GLY A 385 -22.08 20.52 3.79
CA GLY A 385 -22.11 21.94 4.16
C GLY A 385 -20.76 22.67 4.13
N GLY A 386 -19.81 22.20 3.32
CA GLY A 386 -18.56 22.92 3.04
C GLY A 386 -17.71 22.23 1.98
N PRO A 387 -16.60 22.85 1.55
CA PRO A 387 -15.72 22.28 0.52
C PRO A 387 -15.12 20.93 0.96
N ILE A 388 -15.18 19.94 0.08
CA ILE A 388 -14.63 18.60 0.30
C ILE A 388 -13.35 18.47 -0.50
N SER A 389 -12.24 18.23 0.20
CA SER A 389 -10.97 17.88 -0.42
C SER A 389 -10.99 16.41 -0.79
N TRP A 390 -10.54 16.08 -2.01
CA TRP A 390 -10.54 14.72 -2.52
C TRP A 390 -9.21 14.37 -3.19
N GLY A 391 -8.90 13.08 -3.20
CA GLY A 391 -7.84 12.47 -3.96
C GLY A 391 -8.31 11.17 -4.59
N LEU A 392 -8.02 10.99 -5.87
CA LEU A 392 -8.17 9.74 -6.59
C LEU A 392 -6.79 9.15 -6.85
N TYR A 393 -6.61 7.87 -6.59
CA TYR A 393 -5.32 7.19 -6.63
C TYR A 393 -5.44 5.91 -7.45
N ALA A 394 -4.55 5.71 -8.42
CA ALA A 394 -4.44 4.50 -9.21
C ALA A 394 -3.08 3.83 -8.91
N TYR A 395 -3.12 2.62 -8.39
CA TYR A 395 -1.94 1.88 -7.98
C TYR A 395 -1.63 0.77 -8.97
N SER A 396 -0.36 0.61 -9.29
CA SER A 396 0.16 -0.49 -10.11
C SER A 396 1.39 -1.07 -9.44
N TRP A 397 1.70 -2.34 -9.69
CA TRP A 397 2.90 -2.99 -9.18
C TRP A 397 3.31 -4.16 -10.07
N THR A 398 4.58 -4.53 -9.97
CA THR A 398 5.17 -5.71 -10.62
C THR A 398 5.39 -6.84 -9.62
N GLY A 399 5.37 -8.08 -10.12
CA GLY A 399 5.53 -9.29 -9.32
C GLY A 399 4.29 -9.67 -8.52
N SER A 400 4.42 -10.70 -7.68
CA SER A 400 3.41 -11.11 -6.71
C SER A 400 3.41 -10.14 -5.51
N HIS A 401 3.27 -8.85 -5.78
CA HIS A 401 3.01 -7.89 -4.72
C HIS A 401 1.58 -8.13 -4.25
N ALA A 402 1.46 -8.57 -3.00
CA ALA A 402 0.20 -8.93 -2.40
C ALA A 402 -0.62 -7.70 -2.00
N GLY A 403 -1.11 -6.96 -3.00
CA GLY A 403 -1.82 -5.71 -2.80
C GLY A 403 -0.99 -4.65 -2.06
N PHE A 404 -1.68 -3.76 -1.37
CA PHE A 404 -1.12 -2.61 -0.64
C PHE A 404 -0.13 -2.94 0.47
N TYR A 405 -0.03 -4.20 0.88
CA TYR A 405 0.69 -4.61 2.09
C TYR A 405 1.58 -5.84 1.88
N GLY A 406 1.80 -6.25 0.62
CA GLY A 406 2.72 -7.33 0.32
C GLY A 406 4.14 -7.03 0.79
N ARG A 407 4.87 -8.07 1.20
CA ARG A 407 6.31 -7.94 1.48
C ARG A 407 7.02 -7.59 0.16
N PRO A 408 7.81 -6.51 0.12
CA PRO A 408 8.54 -6.16 -1.08
C PRO A 408 9.56 -7.26 -1.43
N LEU A 409 9.76 -7.47 -2.72
CA LEU A 409 10.78 -8.36 -3.26
C LEU A 409 11.81 -7.55 -4.04
N ASP A 410 13.01 -8.09 -4.17
CA ASP A 410 14.05 -7.48 -4.99
C ASP A 410 13.58 -7.29 -6.44
N ALA A 411 14.05 -6.22 -7.09
CA ALA A 411 13.67 -5.82 -8.43
C ALA A 411 12.16 -5.64 -8.68
N THR A 412 11.36 -5.45 -7.63
CA THR A 412 9.95 -5.05 -7.77
C THR A 412 9.78 -3.55 -7.67
N ASN A 413 8.74 -3.05 -8.32
CA ASN A 413 8.32 -1.66 -8.22
C ASN A 413 6.80 -1.57 -8.03
N SER A 414 6.39 -0.48 -7.41
CA SER A 414 5.02 0.00 -7.44
C SER A 414 5.00 1.42 -7.97
N THR A 415 3.96 1.75 -8.72
CA THR A 415 3.72 3.11 -9.21
C THR A 415 2.36 3.55 -8.75
N LEU A 416 2.27 4.80 -8.35
CA LEU A 416 1.02 5.45 -8.01
C LEU A 416 0.86 6.69 -8.90
N VAL A 417 -0.35 6.83 -9.44
CA VAL A 417 -0.79 8.00 -10.18
C VAL A 417 -1.98 8.57 -9.43
N SER A 418 -2.03 9.90 -9.28
CA SER A 418 -3.05 10.54 -8.46
C SER A 418 -3.58 11.84 -9.05
N TRP A 419 -4.82 12.17 -8.67
CA TRP A 419 -5.47 13.44 -8.93
C TRP A 419 -6.01 13.97 -7.62
N ARG A 420 -5.84 15.26 -7.35
CA ARG A 420 -6.34 15.89 -6.11
C ARG A 420 -6.94 17.25 -6.43
N SER A 421 -8.06 17.57 -5.79
CA SER A 421 -8.69 18.88 -5.87
C SER A 421 -9.69 19.07 -4.73
N THR A 422 -10.54 20.08 -4.85
CA THR A 422 -11.65 20.36 -3.94
C THR A 422 -12.95 20.42 -4.74
N VAL A 423 -14.04 19.93 -4.17
CA VAL A 423 -15.39 20.07 -4.71
C VAL A 423 -16.29 20.73 -3.68
N THR A 424 -17.20 21.58 -4.12
CA THR A 424 -18.21 22.19 -3.25
C THR A 424 -19.55 21.48 -3.48
N PRO A 425 -20.23 21.00 -2.42
CA PRO A 425 -21.56 20.37 -2.50
C PRO A 425 -22.66 21.22 -3.13
#